data_AF-A0AAE7NUP5-F1
#
_entry.id   AF-A0AAE7NUP5-F1
#
_cell.length_a   1.000
_cell.length_b   1.000
_cell.length_c   1.000
_cell.angle_alpha   90.00
_cell.angle_beta   90.00
_cell.angle_gamma   90.00
#
_symmetry.space_group_name_H-M   'P 1'
#
loop_
_entity.id
_entity.type
_entity.pdbx_description
1 polymer ?
#
loop_
_entity_poly.entity_id
_entity_poly.type
_entity_poly.pdbx_seq_one_letter_code
_entity_poly.pdbx_strand_id
1 'polypeptide(L)' 'MALIETHSLPVPTEVGHVSGVVSEIKGFWKRFLATAFNPYRPELHYMRGPGPAWRAKHGIDAPIRLKPRDL' A
#
# COMPACT_ATOMS: atom_id res chain seq x y z
N MET A 1 14.51 32.66 62.14
CA MET A 1 13.59 32.53 60.98
C MET A 1 14.39 31.86 59.88
N ALA A 2 14.17 30.56 59.63
CA ALA A 2 14.89 29.80 58.60
C ALA A 2 14.04 29.78 57.33
N LEU A 3 14.61 30.25 56.22
CA LEU A 3 13.95 30.34 54.91
C LEU A 3 14.23 29.02 54.17
N ILE A 4 13.18 28.25 53.90
CA ILE A 4 13.27 27.05 53.08
C ILE A 4 13.21 27.46 51.60
N GLU A 5 14.31 27.30 50.87
CA GLU A 5 14.33 27.48 49.42
C GLU A 5 13.76 26.24 48.72
N THR A 6 12.67 26.44 48.00
CA THR A 6 12.02 25.40 47.18
C THR A 6 12.70 25.34 45.82
N HIS A 7 13.66 24.43 45.64
CA HIS A 7 14.20 24.13 44.32
C HIS A 7 13.30 23.12 43.60
N SER A 8 12.54 23.60 42.59
CA SER A 8 11.84 22.73 41.65
C SER A 8 12.84 22.12 40.67
N LEU A 9 13.03 20.80 40.74
CA LEU A 9 13.86 20.08 39.78
C LEU A 9 13.13 19.96 38.43
N PRO A 10 13.81 20.22 37.29
CA PRO A 10 13.21 20.04 35.98
C PRO A 10 12.93 18.55 35.72
N VAL A 11 11.69 18.26 35.28
CA VAL A 11 11.29 16.92 34.86
C VAL A 11 12.09 16.55 33.60
N PRO A 12 12.75 15.37 33.54
CA PRO A 12 13.49 14.95 32.36
C PRO A 12 12.55 14.79 31.15
N THR A 13 12.80 15.52 30.08
CA THR A 13 12.03 15.49 28.81
C THR A 13 12.40 14.32 27.89
N GLU A 14 13.07 13.29 28.40
CA GLU A 14 13.63 12.18 27.61
C GLU A 14 12.58 11.14 27.15
N VAL A 15 11.35 11.23 27.65
CA VAL A 15 10.26 10.28 27.31
C VAL A 15 9.67 10.45 25.89
N GLY A 16 10.03 11.52 25.17
CA GLY A 16 9.51 11.77 23.81
C GLY A 16 10.17 10.93 22.72
N HIS A 17 11.45 10.58 22.87
CA HIS A 17 12.25 10.00 21.78
C HIS A 17 11.85 8.56 21.45
N VAL A 18 11.59 7.75 22.48
CA VAL A 18 11.19 6.33 22.31
C VAL A 18 9.77 6.23 21.71
N SER A 19 8.87 7.13 22.08
CA SER A 19 7.49 7.17 21.56
C SER A 19 7.44 7.45 20.05
N GLY A 20 8.31 8.35 19.57
CA GLY A 20 8.42 8.68 18.13
C GLY A 20 8.87 7.47 17.29
N VAL A 21 9.93 6.79 17.71
CA VAL A 21 10.49 5.62 17.01
C VAL A 21 9.48 4.46 16.96
N VAL A 22 8.79 4.19 18.07
CA VAL A 22 7.74 3.15 18.12
C VAL A 22 6.59 3.47 17.16
N SER A 23 6.20 4.74 17.07
CA SER A 23 5.14 5.18 16.14
C SER A 23 5.54 4.96 14.68
N GLU A 24 6.79 5.24 14.34
CA GLU A 24 7.32 5.09 12.99
C GLU A 24 7.40 3.61 12.57
N ILE A 25 7.91 2.75 13.45
CA ILE A 25 7.95 1.29 13.24
C ILE A 25 6.52 0.75 13.06
N LYS A 26 5.58 1.18 13.90
CA LYS A 26 4.16 0.78 13.78
C LYS A 26 3.56 1.23 12.44
N GLY A 27 3.90 2.44 11.98
CA GLY A 27 3.46 2.97 10.69
C GLY A 27 3.99 2.15 9.52
N PHE A 28 5.26 1.76 9.57
CA PHE A 28 5.88 0.88 8.59
C PHE A 28 5.17 -0.48 8.51
N TRP A 29 5.01 -1.17 9.65
CA TRP A 29 4.38 -2.49 9.69
C TRP A 29 2.94 -2.48 9.17
N LYS A 30 2.17 -1.43 9.48
CA LYS A 30 0.80 -1.27 8.92
C LYS A 30 0.81 -1.23 7.38
N ARG A 31 1.70 -0.43 6.78
CA ARG A 31 1.80 -0.29 5.31
C ARG A 31 2.32 -1.57 4.66
N PHE A 32 3.30 -2.21 5.29
CA PHE A 32 3.86 -3.47 4.84
C PHE A 32 2.78 -4.55 4.78
N LEU A 33 2.06 -4.79 5.88
CA LEU A 33 1.00 -5.80 5.92
C LEU A 33 -0.11 -5.53 4.91
N ALA A 34 -0.55 -4.27 4.77
CA ALA A 34 -1.56 -3.90 3.78
C ALA A 34 -1.13 -4.20 2.34
N THR A 35 0.16 -4.02 2.03
CA THR A 35 0.70 -4.25 0.69
C THR A 35 0.99 -5.73 0.44
N ALA A 36 1.63 -6.40 1.41
CA ALA A 36 2.04 -7.80 1.33
C ALA A 36 0.84 -8.75 1.23
N PHE A 37 -0.26 -8.43 1.92
CA PHE A 37 -1.50 -9.21 1.90
C PHE A 37 -2.57 -8.61 0.98
N ASN A 38 -2.21 -7.68 0.08
CA ASN A 38 -3.14 -7.20 -0.93
C ASN A 38 -3.45 -8.35 -1.91
N PRO A 39 -4.72 -8.78 -2.04
CA PRO A 39 -5.06 -9.85 -2.95
C PRO A 39 -4.59 -9.55 -4.37
N TYR A 40 -3.86 -10.49 -4.97
CA TYR A 40 -3.50 -10.37 -6.38
C TYR A 40 -4.78 -10.32 -7.21
N ARG A 41 -4.94 -9.22 -7.96
CA ARG A 41 -6.07 -8.95 -8.86
C ARG A 41 -5.63 -9.20 -10.30
N PRO A 42 -5.65 -10.48 -10.76
CA PRO A 42 -5.28 -10.82 -12.13
C PRO A 42 -6.14 -10.10 -13.16
N GLU A 43 -7.37 -9.73 -12.82
CA GLU A 43 -8.32 -9.01 -13.69
C GLU A 43 -7.83 -7.63 -14.16
N LEU A 44 -6.81 -7.06 -13.51
CA LEU A 44 -6.14 -5.82 -13.92
C LEU A 44 -4.95 -6.05 -14.86
N HIS A 45 -4.38 -7.26 -14.84
CA HIS A 45 -3.10 -7.56 -15.48
C HIS A 45 -3.24 -8.44 -16.71
N TYR A 46 -4.31 -9.23 -16.80
CA TYR A 46 -4.63 -9.94 -18.02
C TYR A 46 -5.39 -9.03 -18.98
N MET A 47 -4.92 -8.99 -20.22
CA MET A 47 -5.66 -8.43 -21.35
C MET A 47 -7.06 -9.05 -21.35
N ARG A 48 -8.09 -8.24 -21.07
CA ARG A 48 -9.50 -8.66 -21.17
C ARG A 48 -9.84 -8.88 -22.63
N GLY A 49 -9.53 -10.07 -23.12
CA GLY A 49 -9.90 -10.49 -24.45
C GLY A 49 -8.73 -11.06 -25.25
N PRO A 50 -9.05 -11.68 -26.38
CA PRO A 50 -8.05 -12.29 -27.23
C PRO A 50 -7.03 -11.27 -27.75
N GLY A 51 -5.77 -11.48 -27.36
CA GLY A 51 -4.65 -10.67 -27.84
C GLY A 51 -4.42 -10.81 -29.35
N PRO A 52 -3.57 -9.95 -29.96
CA PRO A 52 -3.26 -9.98 -31.39
C PRO A 52 -2.83 -11.36 -31.91
N ALA A 53 -2.00 -12.08 -31.15
CA ALA A 53 -1.53 -13.42 -31.51
C ALA A 53 -2.66 -14.47 -31.51
N TRP A 54 -3.66 -14.32 -30.65
CA TRP A 54 -4.84 -15.18 -30.65
C TRP A 54 -5.74 -14.86 -31.85
N ARG A 55 -5.92 -13.57 -32.17
CA ARG A 55 -6.68 -13.11 -33.36
C ARG A 55 -6.08 -13.60 -34.67
N ALA A 56 -4.74 -13.64 -34.78
CA ALA A 56 -4.06 -14.17 -35.95
C ALA A 56 -4.35 -15.67 -36.19
N LYS A 57 -4.70 -16.42 -35.14
CA LYS A 57 -4.99 -17.86 -35.22
C LYS A 57 -6.48 -18.18 -35.43
N HIS A 58 -7.38 -17.35 -34.91
CA HIS A 58 -8.83 -17.67 -34.87
C HIS A 58 -9.69 -16.73 -35.74
N GLY A 59 -9.14 -15.62 -36.24
CA GLY A 59 -9.77 -14.79 -37.27
C GLY A 59 -11.23 -14.39 -36.98
N ILE A 60 -12.04 -14.38 -38.04
CA ILE A 60 -13.47 -14.04 -38.06
C ILE A 60 -14.34 -15.20 -37.54
N ASP A 61 -13.84 -16.45 -37.59
CA ASP A 61 -14.52 -17.66 -37.14
C ASP A 61 -14.41 -17.90 -35.62
N ALA A 62 -13.81 -16.95 -34.90
CA ALA A 62 -13.74 -16.99 -33.45
C ALA A 62 -15.16 -17.03 -32.85
N PRO A 63 -15.46 -17.95 -31.91
CA PRO A 63 -16.78 -18.05 -31.27
C PRO A 63 -17.12 -16.83 -30.38
N ILE A 64 -16.18 -15.90 -30.22
CA ILE A 64 -16.31 -14.68 -29.44
C ILE A 64 -16.64 -13.55 -30.42
N ARG A 65 -17.86 -12.98 -30.34
CA ARG A 65 -18.28 -11.82 -31.13
C ARG A 65 -17.45 -10.59 -30.74
N LEU A 66 -16.29 -10.43 -31.38
CA LEU A 66 -15.47 -9.23 -31.27
C LEU A 66 -16.13 -8.13 -32.10
N LYS A 67 -16.39 -6.98 -31.48
CA LYS A 67 -16.96 -5.82 -32.17
C LYS A 67 -16.06 -5.50 -33.38
N PRO A 68 -16.61 -5.28 -34.59
CA PRO A 68 -15.80 -4.89 -35.74
C PRO A 68 -15.02 -3.64 -35.36
N ARG A 69 -13.72 -3.60 -35.67
CA ARG A 69 -12.99 -2.33 -35.59
C ARG A 69 -13.59 -1.46 -36.69
N ASP A 70 -14.24 -0.37 -36.29
CA ASP A 70 -14.69 0.66 -37.23
C ASP A 70 -13.43 1.13 -37.99
N LEU A 71 -13.43 0.84 -39.29
CA LEU A 71 -12.44 1.29 -40.27
C LEU A 71 -12.71 2.75 -40.64
#